data_AF-A0A0R3QBL9-F1
#
_entry.id   AF-A0A0R3QBL9-F1
#
_cell.length_a   1.000
_cell.length_b   1.000
_cell.length_c   1.000
_cell.angle_alpha   90.00
_cell.angle_beta   90.00
_cell.angle_gamma   90.00
#
_symmetry.space_group_name_H-M   'P 1'
#
loop_
_entity.id
_entity.type
_entity.pdbx_description
1 polymer ?
#
loop_
_entity_poly.entity_id
_entity_poly.type
_entity_poly.pdbx_seq_one_letter_code
_entity_poly.pdbx_strand_id
1 'polypeptide(L)'
;MDIVTNRTVPMRLFANWETDRTVTCAVQRMFSMALTRLVFNAFLGNQSTLVITVKLHGSKRSLRSNDFLIQSRNGRVDIDLNISFTIQVF
;
A
#
# COMPACT_ATOMS: atom_id res chain seq x y z
N MET A 1 -6.57 -16.33 26.31
CA MET A 1 -5.42 -16.29 25.38
C MET A 1 -6.01 -15.88 24.04
N ASP A 2 -6.29 -14.59 23.88
CA ASP A 2 -7.11 -14.09 22.79
C ASP A 2 -6.30 -14.08 21.50
N ILE A 3 -6.57 -15.07 20.67
CA ILE A 3 -6.14 -15.09 19.28
C ILE A 3 -6.94 -13.97 18.62
N VAL A 4 -6.39 -12.76 18.58
CA VAL A 4 -6.87 -11.72 17.67
C VAL A 4 -6.69 -12.31 16.28
N THR A 5 -7.78 -12.84 15.73
CA THR A 5 -7.88 -13.22 14.32
C THR A 5 -7.64 -11.95 13.54
N ASN A 6 -6.39 -11.70 13.17
CA ASN A 6 -5.97 -10.53 12.41
C ASN A 6 -6.49 -10.69 10.98
N ARG A 7 -7.81 -10.50 10.80
CA ARG A 7 -8.45 -10.60 9.49
C ARG A 7 -8.05 -9.37 8.71
N THR A 8 -7.01 -9.52 7.89
CA THR A 8 -6.49 -8.47 7.03
C THR A 8 -7.60 -8.00 6.09
N VAL A 9 -8.05 -6.75 6.27
CA VAL A 9 -9.06 -6.15 5.39
C VAL A 9 -8.42 -5.90 4.02
N PRO A 10 -8.97 -6.45 2.92
CA PRO A 10 -8.43 -6.20 1.60
C PRO A 10 -8.57 -4.72 1.21
N MET A 11 -7.52 -4.16 0.63
CA MET A 11 -7.49 -2.77 0.18
C MET A 11 -7.07 -2.73 -1.28
N ARG A 12 -7.99 -2.30 -2.14
CA ARG A 12 -7.79 -2.22 -3.59
C ARG A 12 -7.85 -0.76 -4.01
N LEU A 13 -6.69 -0.18 -4.24
CA LEU A 13 -6.53 1.25 -4.54
C LEU A 13 -6.27 1.42 -6.04
N PHE A 14 -7.07 2.26 -6.69
CA PHE A 14 -7.01 2.48 -8.13
C PHE A 14 -6.88 3.97 -8.44
N ALA A 15 -6.00 4.31 -9.39
CA ALA A 15 -5.93 5.65 -9.96
C ALA A 15 -5.78 5.60 -11.48
N ASN A 16 -6.38 6.59 -12.15
CA ASN A 16 -6.13 6.87 -13.54
C ASN A 16 -5.23 8.11 -13.62
N TRP A 17 -4.09 8.00 -14.30
CA TRP A 17 -3.12 9.07 -14.49
C TRP A 17 -3.20 9.56 -15.92
N GLU A 18 -3.94 10.65 -16.12
CA GLU A 18 -3.91 11.39 -17.37
C GLU A 18 -2.61 12.20 -17.41
N THR A 19 -1.75 11.93 -18.39
CA THR A 19 -0.66 12.85 -18.74
C THR A 19 -1.24 14.00 -19.56
N ASP A 20 -0.80 15.23 -19.28
CA ASP A 20 -1.31 16.50 -19.83
C ASP A 20 -1.14 16.66 -21.37
N ARG A 21 -0.70 15.60 -22.06
CA ARG A 21 -0.44 15.54 -23.49
C ARG A 21 -0.75 14.14 -24.00
N THR A 22 -2.02 13.88 -24.28
CA THR A 22 -2.42 12.68 -25.02
C THR A 22 -1.82 12.76 -26.42
N VAL A 23 -0.65 12.14 -26.61
CA VAL A 23 -0.11 11.86 -27.94
C VAL A 23 -1.09 10.88 -28.58
N THR A 24 -1.54 11.13 -29.80
CA THR A 24 -2.57 10.34 -30.51
C THR A 24 -2.22 8.85 -30.71
N CYS A 25 -1.01 8.42 -30.31
CA CYS A 25 -0.50 7.05 -30.36
C CYS A 25 -0.17 6.44 -28.97
N ALA A 26 -0.58 7.07 -27.87
CA ALA A 26 -0.21 6.61 -26.54
C ALA A 26 -0.92 5.30 -26.17
N VAL A 27 -0.14 4.23 -25.97
CA VAL A 27 -0.64 2.94 -25.51
C VAL A 27 -0.86 3.02 -24.00
N GLN A 28 -2.10 2.74 -23.58
CA GLN A 28 -2.47 2.66 -22.16
C GLN A 28 -1.62 1.58 -21.46
N ARG A 29 -0.89 1.96 -20.42
CA ARG A 29 -0.12 1.04 -19.58
C ARG A 29 -0.75 0.92 -18.21
N MET A 30 -0.77 -0.29 -17.67
CA MET A 30 -1.20 -0.53 -16.30
C MET A 30 0.00 -0.98 -15.46
N PHE A 31 0.15 -0.35 -14.29
CA PHE A 31 1.08 -0.77 -13.27
C PHE A 31 0.29 -1.29 -12.07
N SER A 32 0.53 -2.53 -11.68
CA SER A 32 -0.09 -3.14 -10.50
C SER A 32 0.98 -3.63 -9.54
N MET A 33 0.79 -3.32 -8.26
CA MET A 33 1.65 -3.75 -7.15
C MET A 33 0.79 -4.32 -6.04
N ALA A 34 1.19 -5.45 -5.46
CA ALA A 34 0.57 -6.01 -4.27
C ALA A 34 1.59 -6.09 -3.13
N LEU A 35 1.17 -5.68 -1.94
CA LEU A 35 1.91 -5.85 -0.69
C LEU A 35 1.20 -6.93 0.13
N THR A 36 1.92 -7.99 0.42
CA THR A 36 1.38 -9.20 1.07
C THR A 36 1.87 -9.42 2.49
N ARG A 37 3.00 -8.82 2.87
CA ARG A 37 3.59 -8.96 4.20
C ARG A 37 4.49 -7.78 4.55
N LEU A 38 4.48 -7.38 5.81
CA LEU A 38 5.36 -6.34 6.36
C LEU A 38 6.07 -6.88 7.61
N VAL A 39 7.39 -6.74 7.63
CA VAL A 39 8.22 -7.16 8.76
C VAL A 39 9.12 -6.01 9.21
N PHE A 40 9.06 -5.66 10.49
CA PHE A 40 10.05 -4.81 11.15
C PHE A 40 10.80 -5.63 12.19
N ASN A 41 12.09 -5.89 11.96
CA ASN A 41 12.90 -6.70 12.86
C ASN A 41 13.25 -6.01 14.18
N ALA A 42 13.26 -4.67 14.18
CA ALA A 42 13.48 -3.85 15.36
C ALA A 42 12.48 -2.69 15.37
N PHE A 43 11.52 -2.75 16.29
CA PHE A 43 10.46 -1.78 16.46
C PHE A 43 10.39 -1.37 17.94
N LEU A 44 10.69 -0.09 18.21
CA LEU A 44 10.88 0.43 19.58
C LEU A 44 9.57 0.64 20.34
N GLY A 45 8.43 0.72 19.65
CA GLY A 45 7.12 0.91 20.27
C GLY A 45 6.39 -0.41 20.55
N ASN A 46 5.33 -0.35 21.36
CA ASN A 46 4.42 -1.50 21.53
C ASN A 46 3.34 -1.53 20.45
N GLN A 47 2.88 -0.36 20.01
CA GLN A 47 1.84 -0.20 18.99
C GLN A 47 2.07 1.08 18.20
N SER A 48 1.60 1.12 16.95
CA SER A 48 1.58 2.32 16.12
C SER A 48 0.56 2.20 15.01
N THR A 49 0.20 3.31 14.39
CA THR A 49 -0.66 3.35 13.21
C THR A 49 0.20 3.54 11.98
N LEU A 50 0.05 2.65 10.99
CA LEU A 50 0.75 2.75 9.71
C LEU A 50 -0.17 3.18 8.60
N VAL A 51 0.41 3.88 7.65
CA VAL A 51 -0.20 4.30 6.38
C VAL A 51 0.82 4.05 5.28
N ILE A 52 0.39 3.39 4.21
CA ILE A 52 1.23 3.16 3.03
C ILE A 52 0.76 4.08 1.93
N THR A 53 1.70 4.86 1.38
CA THR A 53 1.45 5.74 0.24
C THR A 53 2.36 5.37 -0.91
N VAL A 54 1.79 5.14 -2.08
CA VAL A 54 2.50 4.77 -3.31
C VAL A 54 2.36 5.91 -4.33
N LYS A 55 3.46 6.23 -4.99
CA LYS A 55 3.54 7.29 -5.99
C LYS A 55 4.44 6.84 -7.13
N LEU A 56 4.00 7.02 -8.37
CA LEU A 56 4.86 6.81 -9.53
C LEU A 56 5.89 7.94 -9.62
N HIS A 57 7.11 7.59 -10.02
CA HIS A 57 8.15 8.57 -10.26
C HIS A 57 7.70 9.59 -11.31
N GLY A 58 7.91 10.88 -11.04
CA GLY A 58 7.46 11.97 -11.92
C GLY A 58 5.96 12.32 -11.83
N SER A 59 5.16 11.57 -11.08
CA SER A 59 3.75 11.91 -10.88
C SER A 59 3.58 13.02 -9.80
N LYS A 60 2.44 13.71 -9.79
CA LYS A 60 1.98 14.64 -8.73
C LYS A 60 1.02 14.03 -7.70
N ARG A 61 0.37 12.89 -7.97
CA ARG A 61 -0.66 12.27 -7.11
C ARG A 61 -0.16 10.91 -6.60
N SER A 62 -0.65 10.52 -5.45
CA SER A 62 -0.33 9.25 -4.81
C SER A 62 -1.61 8.47 -4.52
N LEU A 63 -1.45 7.16 -4.31
CA LEU A 63 -2.47 6.30 -3.72
C LEU A 63 -2.09 6.06 -2.27
N ARG A 64 -3.02 6.34 -1.35
CA ARG A 64 -2.83 6.21 0.10
C ARG A 64 -3.75 5.11 0.62
N SER A 65 -3.23 4.21 1.44
CA SER A 65 -4.03 3.25 2.19
C SER A 65 -4.75 3.95 3.34
N ASN A 66 -5.85 3.37 3.82
CA ASN A 66 -6.33 3.60 5.18
C ASN A 66 -5.23 3.35 6.21
N ASP A 67 -5.46 3.96 7.36
CA ASP A 67 -4.70 3.76 8.58
C ASP A 67 -4.95 2.35 9.12
N PHE A 68 -3.90 1.63 9.49
CA PHE A 68 -4.02 0.32 10.14
C PHE A 68 -3.10 0.22 11.35
N LEU A 69 -3.65 -0.34 12.44
CA LEU A 69 -2.91 -0.53 13.68
C LEU A 69 -1.91 -1.69 13.51
N ILE A 70 -0.68 -1.47 13.95
CA ILE A 70 0.31 -2.51 14.16
C ILE A 70 0.64 -2.63 15.63
N GLN A 71 0.96 -3.85 16.04
CA GLN A 71 1.39 -4.17 17.39
C GLN A 71 2.68 -4.97 17.30
N SER A 72 3.66 -4.62 18.12
CA SER A 72 4.91 -5.36 18.18
C SER A 72 4.79 -6.52 19.16
N ARG A 73 5.49 -7.61 18.82
CA ARG A 73 5.68 -8.77 19.69
C ARG A 73 7.17 -8.96 19.85
N ASN A 74 7.67 -8.77 21.08
CA ASN A 74 9.10 -8.85 21.42
C ASN A 74 9.96 -7.91 20.56
N GLY A 75 9.50 -6.68 20.34
CA GLY A 75 10.23 -5.68 19.55
C GLY A 75 10.24 -5.95 18.04
N ARG A 76 9.45 -6.90 17.54
CA ARG A 76 9.30 -7.21 16.12
C ARG A 76 7.84 -7.05 15.68
N VAL A 77 7.62 -6.54 14.47
CA VAL A 77 6.31 -6.54 13.81
C VAL A 77 6.40 -7.50 12.64
N ASP A 78 5.41 -8.36 12.49
CA ASP A 78 5.30 -9.31 11.38
C ASP A 78 3.82 -9.51 11.08
N ILE A 79 3.33 -8.87 10.02
CA ILE A 79 1.90 -8.87 9.69
C ILE A 79 1.69 -9.20 8.22
N ASP A 80 0.63 -9.96 7.96
CA ASP A 80 0.12 -10.16 6.61
C ASP A 80 -0.59 -8.88 6.14
N LEU A 81 -0.40 -8.55 4.88
CA LEU A 81 -1.04 -7.44 4.18
C LEU A 81 -1.90 -8.00 3.03
N ASN A 82 -2.97 -7.30 2.71
CA ASN A 82 -3.78 -7.58 1.53
C ASN A 82 -4.08 -6.26 0.81
N ILE A 83 -3.01 -5.56 0.44
CA ILE A 83 -3.08 -4.23 -0.17
C ILE A 83 -2.60 -4.33 -1.60
N SER A 84 -3.36 -3.80 -2.55
CA SER A 84 -2.89 -3.64 -3.92
C SER A 84 -3.17 -2.25 -4.45
N PHE A 85 -2.21 -1.76 -5.22
CA PHE A 85 -2.26 -0.49 -5.92
C PHE A 85 -2.26 -0.76 -7.41
N THR A 86 -3.19 -0.16 -8.14
CA THR A 86 -3.22 -0.22 -9.60
C THR A 86 -3.30 1.19 -10.14
N ILE A 87 -2.39 1.52 -11.04
CA ILE A 87 -2.32 2.82 -11.70
C ILE A 87 -2.37 2.58 -13.19
N GLN A 88 -3.35 3.21 -13.83
CA GLN A 88 -3.45 3.28 -15.27
C GLN A 88 -2.78 4.57 -15.74
N VAL A 89 -1.88 4.49 -16.72
CA VAL A 89 -1.18 5.63 -17.31
C VAL A 89 -1.46 5.64 -18.80
N PHE A 90 -1.83 6.81 -19.31
CA PHE A 90 -1.87 7.10 -20.75
C PHE A 90 -0.57 7.78 -21.17
#